data_AF-A0A6A3CBN4-F1
#
_entry.id   AF-A0A6A3CBN4-F1
#
_cell.length_a   1.000
_cell.length_b   1.000
_cell.length_c   1.000
_cell.angle_alpha   90.00
_cell.angle_beta   90.00
_cell.angle_gamma   90.00
#
_symmetry.space_group_name_H-M   'P 1'
#
loop_
_entity.id
_entity.type
_entity.pdbx_description
1 polymer ?
#
loop_
_entity_poly.entity_id
_entity_poly.type
_entity_poly.pdbx_seq_one_letter_code
_entity_poly.pdbx_strand_id
1 'polypeptide(L)'
;MAATCFFDTLKTQPLWVLSLFTLGSLSLLKSSLVFLKWVWVNFLRPGKNLKKYGSWGLVTGPTDGIARAVVVDFTGDLDEGVKKIKDAIEGLDVGVLINNDGISYPYARFFHEVDEELLRDLIKVNVEGTTKVTQAVLPGMVKRKRRHCEYWLWCLYVEYKNNGIDVQCRVPLYVATKMASIRRSSFFVPSTDGYATAAMRWIGYEPRCTPYWPHSILWGLAYSLPEYVVDAWHLRFCIGIRRRGQLKDSRKNE
;
A
#
# COMPACT_ATOMS: atom_id res chain seq x y z
N MET A 1 -11.23 -22.73 44.02
CA MET A 1 -12.51 -23.45 43.87
C MET A 1 -13.09 -23.41 42.44
N ALA A 2 -13.20 -22.26 41.78
CA ALA A 2 -13.79 -22.20 40.43
C ALA A 2 -12.95 -22.90 39.33
N ALA A 3 -11.62 -22.68 39.32
CA ALA A 3 -10.73 -23.30 38.33
C ALA A 3 -10.64 -24.83 38.49
N THR A 4 -10.63 -25.34 39.73
CA THR A 4 -10.61 -26.78 40.02
C THR A 4 -11.89 -27.47 39.55
N CYS A 5 -13.07 -26.86 39.79
CA CYS A 5 -14.37 -27.37 39.32
C CYS A 5 -14.46 -27.46 37.78
N PHE A 6 -13.86 -26.51 37.06
CA PHE A 6 -13.84 -26.50 35.60
C PHE A 6 -13.01 -27.65 35.01
N PHE A 7 -11.82 -27.91 35.55
CA PHE A 7 -10.96 -29.01 35.08
C PHE A 7 -11.58 -30.39 35.36
N ASP A 8 -12.24 -30.54 36.50
CA ASP A 8 -12.94 -31.79 36.84
C ASP A 8 -14.14 -32.02 35.91
N THR A 9 -14.85 -30.95 35.53
CA THR A 9 -15.94 -31.01 34.54
C THR A 9 -15.45 -31.34 33.13
N LEU A 10 -14.26 -30.87 32.73
CA LEU A 10 -13.67 -31.18 31.43
C LEU A 10 -13.25 -32.65 31.32
N LYS A 11 -12.65 -33.21 32.38
CA LYS A 11 -12.20 -34.61 32.39
C LYS A 11 -13.35 -35.61 32.21
N THR A 12 -14.57 -35.23 32.53
CA THR A 12 -15.77 -36.07 32.38
C THR A 12 -16.44 -35.95 31.01
N GLN A 13 -15.98 -35.04 30.14
CA GLN A 13 -16.55 -34.85 28.81
C GLN A 13 -16.05 -35.91 27.81
N PRO A 14 -16.87 -36.27 26.81
CA PRO A 14 -16.44 -37.18 25.75
C PRO A 14 -15.34 -36.54 24.88
N LEU A 15 -14.50 -37.37 24.26
CA LEU A 15 -13.31 -36.94 23.52
C LEU A 15 -13.62 -35.95 22.37
N TRP A 16 -14.80 -36.04 21.75
CA TRP A 16 -15.21 -35.10 20.69
C TRP A 16 -15.49 -33.69 21.22
N VAL A 17 -16.03 -33.56 22.45
CA VAL A 17 -16.22 -32.25 23.11
C VAL A 17 -14.86 -31.65 23.46
N LEU A 18 -13.94 -32.45 23.99
CA LEU A 18 -12.57 -32.01 24.28
C LEU A 18 -11.84 -31.58 23.00
N SER A 19 -12.01 -32.31 21.90
CA SER A 19 -11.47 -31.96 20.58
C SER A 19 -12.04 -30.63 20.05
N LEU A 20 -13.36 -30.43 20.13
CA LEU A 20 -13.98 -29.16 19.71
C LEU A 20 -13.56 -27.99 20.61
N PHE A 21 -13.49 -28.20 21.92
CA PHE A 21 -13.07 -27.19 22.89
C PHE A 21 -11.62 -26.75 22.65
N THR A 22 -10.71 -27.71 22.42
CA THR A 22 -9.31 -27.41 22.11
C THR A 22 -9.16 -26.69 20.77
N LEU A 23 -9.85 -27.13 19.70
CA LEU A 23 -9.86 -26.43 18.42
C LEU A 23 -10.43 -24.99 18.54
N GLY A 24 -11.53 -24.83 19.28
CA GLY A 24 -12.13 -23.52 19.55
C GLY A 24 -11.19 -22.60 20.34
N SER A 25 -10.53 -23.14 21.37
CA SER A 25 -9.55 -22.40 22.18
C SER A 25 -8.32 -22.00 21.38
N LEU A 26 -7.81 -22.87 20.50
CA LEU A 26 -6.70 -22.54 19.59
C LEU A 26 -7.11 -21.48 18.57
N SER A 27 -8.33 -21.56 18.03
CA SER A 27 -8.88 -20.55 17.12
C SER A 27 -9.03 -19.19 17.80
N LEU A 28 -9.55 -19.18 19.02
CA LEU A 28 -9.70 -17.96 19.82
C LEU A 28 -8.34 -17.35 20.15
N LEU A 29 -7.38 -18.17 20.61
CA LEU A 29 -6.02 -17.72 20.92
C LEU A 29 -5.34 -17.11 19.68
N LYS A 30 -5.43 -17.78 18.53
CA LYS A 30 -4.92 -17.26 17.26
C LYS A 30 -5.54 -15.91 16.92
N SER A 31 -6.86 -15.79 17.04
CA SER A 31 -7.59 -14.55 16.76
C SER A 31 -7.19 -13.42 17.71
N SER A 32 -7.05 -13.71 19.01
CA SER A 32 -6.56 -12.75 20.00
C SER A 32 -5.13 -12.28 19.70
N LEU A 33 -4.22 -13.19 19.33
CA LEU A 33 -2.85 -12.83 18.98
C LEU A 33 -2.79 -11.96 17.72
N VAL A 34 -3.61 -12.26 16.70
CA VAL A 34 -3.74 -11.43 15.49
C VAL A 34 -4.26 -10.03 15.83
N PHE A 35 -5.30 -9.94 16.68
CA PHE A 35 -5.85 -8.66 17.12
C PHE A 35 -4.84 -7.85 17.95
N LEU A 36 -4.17 -8.46 18.92
CA LEU A 36 -3.13 -7.80 19.72
C LEU A 36 -1.97 -7.31 18.85
N LYS A 37 -1.53 -8.13 17.88
CA LYS A 37 -0.54 -7.70 16.89
C LYS A 37 -1.05 -6.51 16.08
N TRP A 38 -2.30 -6.53 15.63
CA TRP A 38 -2.90 -5.42 14.89
C TRP A 38 -2.96 -4.13 15.73
N VAL A 39 -3.36 -4.21 17.01
CA VAL A 39 -3.36 -3.07 17.93
C VAL A 39 -1.95 -2.51 18.12
N TRP A 40 -0.98 -3.40 18.33
CA TRP A 40 0.42 -3.01 18.48
C TRP A 40 0.93 -2.29 17.22
N VAL A 41 0.73 -2.88 16.04
CA VAL A 41 1.21 -2.34 14.75
C VAL A 41 0.63 -0.95 14.46
N ASN A 42 -0.67 -0.73 14.71
CA ASN A 42 -1.36 0.49 14.28
C ASN A 42 -1.33 1.61 15.33
N PHE A 43 -1.35 1.28 16.63
CA PHE A 43 -1.50 2.28 17.69
C PHE A 43 -0.27 2.42 18.58
N LEU A 44 0.37 1.32 18.99
CA LEU A 44 1.42 1.37 20.02
C LEU A 44 2.84 1.43 19.44
N ARG A 45 3.08 0.81 18.27
CA ARG A 45 4.39 0.73 17.64
C ARG A 45 4.87 2.12 17.21
N PRO A 46 6.02 2.61 17.70
CA PRO A 46 6.55 3.92 17.28
C PRO A 46 6.93 3.87 15.79
N GLY A 47 6.95 5.01 15.10
CA GLY A 47 7.55 5.09 13.76
C GLY A 47 9.08 5.02 13.82
N LYS A 48 9.72 4.66 12.70
CA LYS A 48 11.19 4.68 12.61
C LYS A 48 11.73 6.11 12.49
N ASN A 49 12.92 6.35 13.05
CA ASN A 49 13.63 7.62 12.86
C ASN A 49 14.24 7.68 11.46
N LEU A 50 13.58 8.38 10.55
CA LEU A 50 13.99 8.50 9.15
C LEU A 50 15.30 9.26 8.95
N LYS A 51 15.76 10.06 9.92
CA LYS A 51 17.10 10.67 9.85
C LYS A 51 18.22 9.62 9.82
N LYS A 52 17.95 8.38 10.29
CA LYS A 52 18.88 7.25 10.20
C LYS A 52 18.93 6.59 8.82
N TYR A 53 18.00 6.96 7.93
CA TYR A 53 17.87 6.40 6.59
C TYR A 53 18.69 7.27 5.63
N GLY A 54 18.62 8.59 5.75
CA GLY A 54 19.48 9.56 5.07
C GLY A 54 19.07 10.99 5.33
N SER A 55 19.91 11.93 4.88
CA SER A 55 19.63 13.35 4.99
C SER A 55 18.50 13.79 4.04
N TRP A 56 18.27 13.02 2.96
CA TRP A 56 17.28 13.34 1.93
C TRP A 56 16.30 12.19 1.70
N GLY A 57 15.04 12.53 1.47
CA GLY A 57 14.02 11.64 0.92
C GLY A 57 13.65 12.12 -0.48
N LEU A 58 13.58 11.20 -1.43
CA LEU A 58 13.14 11.44 -2.79
C LEU A 58 11.70 10.92 -2.95
N VAL A 59 10.82 11.75 -3.46
CA VAL A 59 9.43 11.41 -3.77
C VAL A 59 9.15 11.77 -5.23
N THR A 60 8.64 10.83 -6.01
CA THR A 60 8.16 11.07 -7.38
C THR A 60 6.68 11.46 -7.40
N GLY A 61 6.24 12.23 -8.39
CA GLY A 61 4.85 12.67 -8.50
C GLY A 61 4.31 13.44 -7.28
N PRO A 62 5.08 14.34 -6.63
CA PRO A 62 4.59 15.08 -5.49
C PRO A 62 3.50 16.06 -5.94
N THR A 63 2.28 15.92 -5.42
CA THR A 63 1.27 16.98 -5.52
C THR A 63 1.42 17.86 -4.28
N ASP A 64 1.76 19.14 -4.51
CA ASP A 64 2.01 20.23 -3.54
C ASP A 64 2.25 19.85 -2.07
N GLY A 65 3.49 20.04 -1.59
CA GLY A 65 3.75 20.34 -0.17
C GLY A 65 4.62 19.38 0.65
N ILE A 66 5.21 18.32 0.10
CA ILE A 66 6.00 17.37 0.92
C ILE A 66 7.44 17.21 0.41
N ALA A 67 8.37 17.74 1.21
CA ALA A 67 9.84 17.63 1.08
C ALA A 67 10.41 18.20 -0.24
N ARG A 68 11.75 18.21 -0.37
CA ARG A 68 12.40 18.62 -1.63
C ARG A 68 12.10 17.55 -2.67
N ALA A 69 11.04 17.81 -3.41
CA ALA A 69 10.41 16.84 -4.25
C ALA A 69 10.85 17.10 -5.70
N VAL A 70 11.33 16.06 -6.37
CA VAL A 70 11.69 16.17 -7.78
C VAL A 70 10.43 15.84 -8.56
N VAL A 71 9.78 16.89 -9.08
CA VAL A 71 8.66 16.73 -10.00
C VAL A 71 9.23 16.22 -11.31
N VAL A 72 8.90 14.98 -11.64
CA VAL A 72 9.23 14.38 -12.92
C VAL A 72 7.93 13.93 -13.55
N ASP A 73 7.72 14.38 -14.77
CA ASP A 73 6.63 13.92 -15.61
C ASP A 73 7.10 12.68 -16.37
N PHE A 74 6.55 11.51 -16.05
CA PHE A 74 6.87 10.26 -16.73
C PHE A 74 6.00 10.01 -17.98
N THR A 75 5.04 10.90 -18.29
CA THR A 75 4.21 10.77 -19.51
C THR A 75 5.00 11.14 -20.77
N GLY A 76 5.94 12.09 -20.66
CA GLY A 76 6.88 12.51 -21.71
C GLY A 76 8.06 11.55 -21.94
N ASP A 77 9.26 12.08 -22.18
CA ASP A 77 10.47 11.24 -22.30
C ASP A 77 10.89 10.71 -20.93
N LEU A 78 10.71 9.41 -20.75
CA LEU A 78 11.03 8.72 -19.51
C LEU A 78 12.54 8.75 -19.20
N ASP A 79 13.39 8.67 -20.23
CA ASP A 79 14.83 8.67 -20.06
C ASP A 79 15.34 10.05 -19.67
N GLU A 80 14.75 11.12 -20.22
CA GLU A 80 14.99 12.49 -19.77
C GLU A 80 14.58 12.69 -18.31
N GLY A 81 13.41 12.18 -17.93
CA GLY A 81 12.91 12.23 -16.55
C GLY A 81 13.84 11.51 -15.56
N VAL A 82 14.31 10.31 -15.92
CA VAL A 82 15.26 9.53 -15.10
C VAL A 82 16.62 10.22 -15.05
N LYS A 83 17.08 10.86 -16.13
CA LYS A 83 18.30 11.66 -16.14
C LYS A 83 18.21 12.83 -15.15
N LYS A 84 17.11 13.59 -15.18
CA LYS A 84 16.86 14.68 -14.21
C LYS A 84 16.93 14.19 -12.76
N ILE A 85 16.43 12.98 -12.48
CA ILE A 85 16.52 12.37 -11.15
C ILE A 85 17.98 12.07 -10.80
N LYS A 86 18.74 11.44 -11.70
CA LYS A 86 20.17 11.14 -11.49
C LYS A 86 20.96 12.41 -11.16
N ASP A 87 20.74 13.46 -11.94
CA ASP A 87 21.40 14.75 -11.75
C ASP A 87 20.98 15.39 -10.42
N ALA A 88 19.69 15.34 -10.07
CA ALA A 88 19.16 15.92 -8.84
C ALA A 88 19.63 15.20 -7.56
N ILE A 89 19.87 13.88 -7.62
CA ILE A 89 20.36 13.09 -6.49
C ILE A 89 21.88 12.99 -6.42
N GLU A 90 22.60 13.58 -7.39
CA GLU A 90 24.05 13.55 -7.41
C GLU A 90 24.61 14.23 -6.15
N GLY A 91 25.55 13.55 -5.48
CA GLY A 91 26.11 14.01 -4.20
C GLY A 91 25.14 13.97 -3.00
N LEU A 92 23.85 13.68 -3.20
CA LEU A 92 22.89 13.61 -2.11
C LEU A 92 22.93 12.27 -1.38
N ASP A 93 22.79 12.34 -0.06
CA ASP A 93 22.59 11.19 0.82
C ASP A 93 21.10 10.81 0.85
N VAL A 94 20.61 10.30 -0.28
CA VAL A 94 19.22 9.83 -0.41
C VAL A 94 19.04 8.56 0.40
N GLY A 95 18.20 8.68 1.42
CA GLY A 95 17.91 7.62 2.36
C GLY A 95 16.56 6.96 2.16
N VAL A 96 15.60 7.64 1.52
CA VAL A 96 14.22 7.14 1.34
C VAL A 96 13.82 7.45 -0.09
N LEU A 97 13.36 6.44 -0.84
CA LEU A 97 12.69 6.64 -2.13
C LEU A 97 11.22 6.24 -2.02
N ILE A 98 10.32 7.15 -2.40
CA ILE A 98 8.88 6.94 -2.51
C ILE A 98 8.46 7.09 -3.98
N ASN A 99 8.12 5.96 -4.62
CA ASN A 99 7.58 5.94 -5.97
C ASN A 99 6.05 6.15 -5.91
N ASN A 100 5.62 7.41 -5.79
CA ASN A 100 4.20 7.75 -5.69
C ASN A 100 3.56 8.07 -7.05
N ASP A 101 4.36 8.42 -8.05
CA ASP A 101 3.81 8.77 -9.36
C ASP A 101 3.12 7.59 -10.04
N GLY A 102 1.99 7.88 -10.68
CA GLY A 102 1.21 6.87 -11.36
C GLY A 102 0.02 7.46 -12.08
N ILE A 103 -0.50 6.73 -13.06
CA ILE A 103 -1.74 7.06 -13.75
C ILE A 103 -2.72 5.89 -13.65
N SER A 104 -4.00 6.22 -13.75
CA SER A 104 -5.09 5.26 -13.72
C SER A 104 -6.07 5.54 -14.86
N TYR A 105 -6.97 4.59 -15.10
CA TYR A 105 -8.12 4.82 -15.96
C TYR A 105 -8.89 6.09 -15.56
N PRO A 106 -9.46 6.85 -16.53
CA PRO A 106 -10.34 7.98 -16.23
C PRO A 106 -11.56 7.59 -15.38
N TYR A 107 -12.05 6.37 -15.59
CA TYR A 107 -13.03 5.64 -14.79
C TYR A 107 -12.91 4.15 -15.10
N ALA A 108 -13.57 3.28 -14.32
CA ALA A 108 -13.51 1.84 -14.51
C ALA A 108 -13.91 1.41 -15.94
N ARG A 109 -13.02 0.65 -16.61
CA ARG A 109 -13.24 0.07 -17.94
C ARG A 109 -13.04 -1.43 -17.91
N PHE A 110 -13.70 -2.15 -18.83
CA PHE A 110 -13.31 -3.53 -19.09
C PHE A 110 -12.00 -3.53 -19.87
N PHE A 111 -11.19 -4.56 -19.66
CA PHE A 111 -9.83 -4.59 -20.22
C PHE A 111 -9.80 -4.53 -21.76
N HIS A 112 -10.78 -5.14 -22.44
CA HIS A 112 -10.89 -5.11 -23.90
C HIS A 112 -11.35 -3.77 -24.48
N GLU A 113 -11.74 -2.80 -23.63
CA GLU A 113 -12.16 -1.45 -24.04
C GLU A 113 -11.06 -0.41 -23.79
N VAL A 114 -9.91 -0.86 -23.30
CA VAL A 114 -8.76 -0.01 -23.03
C VAL A 114 -8.07 0.22 -24.36
N ASP A 115 -7.99 1.48 -24.77
CA ASP A 115 -7.27 1.84 -25.98
C ASP A 115 -5.76 1.61 -25.80
N GLU A 116 -5.11 1.30 -26.91
CA GLU A 116 -3.70 0.95 -26.98
C GLU A 116 -2.78 2.07 -26.46
N GLU A 117 -3.18 3.33 -26.62
CA GLU A 117 -2.45 4.49 -26.11
C GLU A 117 -2.49 4.53 -24.58
N LEU A 118 -3.69 4.49 -23.99
CA LEU A 118 -3.87 4.43 -22.54
C LEU A 118 -3.16 3.21 -21.93
N LEU A 119 -3.21 2.04 -22.58
CA LEU A 119 -2.50 0.84 -22.10
C LEU A 119 -0.98 1.06 -22.08
N ARG A 120 -0.41 1.63 -23.15
CA ARG A 120 1.02 1.96 -23.22
C ARG A 120 1.41 2.94 -22.12
N ASP A 121 0.64 3.99 -21.92
CA ASP A 121 0.91 4.98 -20.89
C ASP A 121 0.87 4.36 -19.49
N LEU A 122 -0.14 3.53 -19.19
CA LEU A 122 -0.27 2.83 -17.91
C LEU A 122 0.97 1.98 -17.61
N ILE A 123 1.48 1.24 -18.60
CA ILE A 123 2.69 0.41 -18.45
C ILE A 123 3.93 1.31 -18.29
N LYS A 124 4.07 2.32 -19.15
CA LYS A 124 5.23 3.22 -19.16
C LYS A 124 5.39 3.96 -17.84
N VAL A 125 4.34 4.54 -17.28
CA VAL A 125 4.42 5.30 -16.03
C VAL A 125 4.53 4.37 -14.82
N ASN A 126 3.57 3.45 -14.66
CA ASN A 126 3.43 2.69 -13.41
C ASN A 126 4.47 1.57 -13.27
N VAL A 127 4.91 0.99 -14.40
CA VAL A 127 5.84 -0.15 -14.41
C VAL A 127 7.24 0.31 -14.81
N GLU A 128 7.39 0.90 -16.01
CA GLU A 128 8.72 1.25 -16.51
C GLU A 128 9.35 2.41 -15.72
N GLY A 129 8.60 3.49 -15.49
CA GLY A 129 9.06 4.67 -14.77
C GLY A 129 9.52 4.35 -13.36
N THR A 130 8.66 3.69 -12.57
CA THR A 130 9.01 3.28 -11.20
C THR A 130 10.24 2.37 -11.15
N THR A 131 10.40 1.49 -12.15
CA THR A 131 11.56 0.59 -12.27
C THR A 131 12.84 1.35 -12.59
N LYS A 132 12.83 2.26 -13.57
CA LYS A 132 14.00 3.05 -13.96
C LYS A 132 14.43 4.03 -12.86
N VAL A 133 13.49 4.64 -12.15
CA VAL A 133 13.78 5.50 -10.99
C VAL A 133 14.48 4.69 -9.89
N THR A 134 13.95 3.51 -9.58
CA THR A 134 14.56 2.61 -8.59
C THR A 134 15.97 2.23 -9.02
N GLN A 135 16.16 1.84 -10.28
CA GLN A 135 17.48 1.50 -10.83
C GLN A 135 18.48 2.68 -10.76
N ALA A 136 18.00 3.92 -10.91
CA ALA A 136 18.84 5.11 -10.81
C ALA A 136 19.30 5.41 -9.37
N VAL A 137 18.41 5.22 -8.39
CA VAL A 137 18.66 5.59 -6.98
C VAL A 137 19.39 4.47 -6.22
N LEU A 138 19.04 3.21 -6.50
CA LEU A 138 19.44 2.04 -5.74
C LEU A 138 20.97 1.87 -5.61
N PRO A 139 21.80 2.05 -6.66
CA PRO A 139 23.26 1.95 -6.52
C PRO A 139 23.84 2.90 -5.48
N GLY A 140 23.29 4.12 -5.39
CA GLY A 140 23.68 5.11 -4.39
C GLY A 140 23.28 4.71 -2.97
N MET A 141 22.13 4.06 -2.80
CA MET A 141 21.66 3.56 -1.49
C MET A 141 22.48 2.37 -1.02
N VAL A 142 22.80 1.43 -1.93
CA VAL A 142 23.63 0.25 -1.66
C VAL A 142 25.03 0.67 -1.21
N LYS A 143 25.71 1.54 -1.96
CA LYS A 143 27.07 2.03 -1.62
C LYS A 143 27.13 2.63 -0.21
N ARG A 144 26.07 3.29 0.22
CA ARG A 144 26.00 4.02 1.50
C ARG A 144 25.33 3.23 2.64
N LYS A 145 24.95 1.96 2.40
CA LYS A 145 24.16 1.12 3.32
C LYS A 145 22.91 1.83 3.86
N ARG A 146 22.25 2.62 3.00
CA ARG A 146 21.04 3.37 3.35
C ARG A 146 19.80 2.53 3.07
N ARG A 147 18.73 2.85 3.77
CA ARG A 147 17.63 1.92 3.97
C ARG A 147 16.38 2.49 3.33
N HIS A 148 15.72 1.77 2.42
CA HIS A 148 14.32 1.94 1.99
C HIS A 148 14.04 2.44 0.58
N CYS A 149 13.47 1.55 -0.24
CA CYS A 149 12.88 1.83 -1.54
C CYS A 149 11.42 1.38 -1.55
N GLU A 150 10.53 2.09 -2.25
CA GLU A 150 9.15 1.63 -2.48
C GLU A 150 9.03 0.98 -3.88
N TYR A 151 8.59 -0.28 -3.98
CA TYR A 151 8.44 -1.01 -5.25
C TYR A 151 7.42 -2.17 -5.20
N TRP A 152 6.94 -2.61 -6.38
CA TRP A 152 5.89 -3.61 -6.59
C TRP A 152 6.34 -5.09 -6.55
N LEU A 153 7.61 -5.41 -6.85
CA LEU A 153 8.09 -6.80 -6.87
C LEU A 153 8.80 -7.20 -5.58
N TRP A 154 8.29 -8.28 -4.97
CA TRP A 154 8.82 -8.93 -3.77
C TRP A 154 10.29 -9.39 -3.93
N CYS A 155 10.76 -9.60 -5.17
CA CYS A 155 12.12 -10.02 -5.47
C CYS A 155 13.18 -9.03 -4.96
N LEU A 156 12.97 -7.72 -5.17
CA LEU A 156 13.93 -6.70 -4.72
C LEU A 156 14.04 -6.64 -3.19
N TYR A 157 12.93 -6.86 -2.48
CA TYR A 157 12.98 -6.95 -1.02
C TYR A 157 13.92 -8.06 -0.58
N VAL A 158 13.78 -9.27 -1.14
CA VAL A 158 14.62 -10.41 -0.77
C VAL A 158 16.09 -10.18 -1.16
N GLU A 159 16.33 -9.63 -2.35
CA GLU A 159 17.66 -9.35 -2.89
C GLU A 159 18.45 -8.36 -2.03
N TYR A 160 17.82 -7.23 -1.65
CA TYR A 160 18.52 -6.11 -1.01
C TYR A 160 18.35 -6.04 0.52
N LYS A 161 17.52 -6.92 1.12
CA LYS A 161 17.34 -6.97 2.59
C LYS A 161 18.66 -7.18 3.31
N ASN A 162 19.53 -8.05 2.79
CA ASN A 162 20.84 -8.33 3.38
C ASN A 162 21.82 -7.15 3.22
N ASN A 163 21.56 -6.23 2.29
CA ASN A 163 22.27 -4.96 2.14
C ASN A 163 21.72 -3.84 3.05
N GLY A 164 20.72 -4.15 3.88
CA GLY A 164 20.08 -3.20 4.78
C GLY A 164 19.03 -2.31 4.13
N ILE A 165 18.57 -2.65 2.92
CA ILE A 165 17.56 -1.88 2.19
C ILE A 165 16.19 -2.52 2.39
N ASP A 166 15.26 -1.77 2.99
CA ASP A 166 13.88 -2.20 3.20
C ASP A 166 13.01 -1.89 1.97
N VAL A 167 12.72 -2.84 1.09
CA VAL A 167 11.78 -2.58 -0.02
C VAL A 167 10.32 -2.80 0.40
N GLN A 168 9.42 -1.85 0.14
CA GLN A 168 7.99 -1.97 0.48
C GLN A 168 7.07 -1.70 -0.71
N CYS A 169 5.91 -2.35 -0.75
CA CYS A 169 4.79 -2.05 -1.62
C CYS A 169 3.61 -1.59 -0.76
N ARG A 170 3.08 -0.39 -1.05
CA ARG A 170 1.89 0.12 -0.38
C ARG A 170 0.69 -0.10 -1.27
N VAL A 171 -0.32 -0.76 -0.71
CA VAL A 171 -1.60 -0.97 -1.39
C VAL A 171 -2.66 -0.18 -0.61
N PRO A 172 -2.86 1.10 -0.97
CA PRO A 172 -3.99 1.85 -0.45
C PRO A 172 -5.30 1.28 -0.97
N LEU A 173 -6.37 1.41 -0.17
CA LEU A 173 -7.73 1.45 -0.71
C LEU A 173 -8.01 2.88 -1.21
N TYR A 174 -9.26 3.32 -1.19
CA TYR A 174 -9.61 4.66 -1.64
C TYR A 174 -8.97 5.74 -0.76
N VAL A 175 -8.31 6.70 -1.41
CA VAL A 175 -7.82 7.95 -0.80
C VAL A 175 -8.51 9.10 -1.54
N ALA A 176 -8.86 10.17 -0.83
CA ALA A 176 -9.48 11.33 -1.44
C ALA A 176 -8.48 12.09 -2.31
N THR A 177 -8.35 11.70 -3.58
CA THR A 177 -7.45 12.31 -4.55
C THR A 177 -8.21 12.77 -5.80
N LYS A 178 -7.60 13.72 -6.52
CA LYS A 178 -8.10 14.15 -7.85
C LYS A 178 -8.14 12.97 -8.82
N MET A 179 -7.12 12.11 -8.81
CA MET A 179 -7.03 10.90 -9.63
C MET A 179 -8.19 9.93 -9.38
N ALA A 180 -8.50 9.65 -8.11
CA ALA A 180 -9.62 8.78 -7.76
C ALA A 180 -11.01 9.43 -8.01
N SER A 181 -11.06 10.68 -8.44
CA SER A 181 -12.29 11.49 -8.53
C SER A 181 -13.06 11.59 -7.20
N ILE A 182 -12.38 11.44 -6.07
CA ILE A 182 -12.96 11.53 -4.72
C ILE A 182 -12.47 12.82 -4.07
N ARG A 183 -13.39 13.78 -3.87
CA ARG A 183 -13.05 15.10 -3.33
C ARG A 183 -13.17 15.23 -1.81
N ARG A 184 -13.93 14.35 -1.16
CA ARG A 184 -14.21 14.41 0.28
C ARG A 184 -13.62 13.21 0.98
N SER A 185 -12.85 13.47 2.02
CA SER A 185 -12.41 12.44 2.95
C SER A 185 -13.57 11.96 3.84
N SER A 186 -13.47 10.73 4.31
CA SER A 186 -14.35 10.11 5.30
C SER A 186 -13.53 9.19 6.21
N PHE A 187 -14.18 8.52 7.16
CA PHE A 187 -13.51 7.59 8.07
C PHE A 187 -12.80 6.43 7.34
N PHE A 188 -13.36 5.95 6.24
CA PHE A 188 -12.79 4.86 5.43
C PHE A 188 -12.06 5.36 4.17
N VAL A 189 -12.00 6.68 3.96
CA VAL A 189 -11.35 7.30 2.81
C VAL A 189 -10.54 8.50 3.33
N PRO A 190 -9.27 8.31 3.69
CA PRO A 190 -8.47 9.39 4.27
C PRO A 190 -8.24 10.54 3.26
N SER A 191 -7.90 11.71 3.79
CA SER A 191 -7.27 12.77 2.99
C SER A 191 -5.86 12.34 2.55
N THR A 192 -5.30 13.02 1.56
CA THR A 192 -3.90 12.83 1.12
C THR A 192 -2.93 12.97 2.28
N ASP A 193 -3.07 14.01 3.10
CA ASP A 193 -2.16 14.28 4.23
C ASP A 193 -2.32 13.24 5.35
N GLY A 194 -3.56 12.82 5.61
CA GLY A 194 -3.85 11.77 6.58
C GLY A 194 -3.27 10.43 6.16
N TYR A 195 -3.39 10.09 4.88
CA TYR A 195 -2.77 8.89 4.32
C TYR A 195 -1.24 8.98 4.33
N ALA A 196 -0.66 10.11 3.90
CA ALA A 196 0.79 10.32 3.90
C ALA A 196 1.38 10.20 5.31
N THR A 197 0.73 10.78 6.32
CA THR A 197 1.13 10.66 7.73
C THR A 197 1.12 9.20 8.19
N ALA A 198 0.05 8.46 7.88
CA ALA A 198 -0.03 7.04 8.18
C ALA A 198 1.09 6.26 7.45
N ALA A 199 1.30 6.54 6.17
CA ALA A 199 2.30 5.89 5.34
C ALA A 199 3.74 6.12 5.84
N MET A 200 4.07 7.34 6.27
CA MET A 200 5.38 7.68 6.83
C MET A 200 5.71 6.88 8.11
N ARG A 201 4.71 6.61 8.96
CA ARG A 201 4.89 5.79 10.17
C ARG A 201 5.23 4.34 9.86
N TRP A 202 4.83 3.84 8.68
CA TRP A 202 5.02 2.45 8.25
C TRP A 202 6.35 2.15 7.54
N ILE A 203 7.15 3.19 7.24
CA ILE A 203 8.45 3.03 6.57
C ILE A 203 9.35 2.05 7.35
N GLY A 204 9.85 1.03 6.63
CA GLY A 204 10.84 0.07 7.10
C GLY A 204 10.32 -1.09 7.94
N TYR A 205 9.01 -1.29 8.11
CA TYR A 205 8.48 -2.47 8.81
C TYR A 205 8.21 -3.66 7.88
N GLU A 206 7.00 -3.74 7.32
CA GLU A 206 6.57 -4.86 6.48
C GLU A 206 6.74 -4.55 4.98
N PRO A 207 7.10 -5.54 4.13
CA PRO A 207 7.29 -5.33 2.69
C PRO A 207 5.98 -5.13 1.92
N ARG A 208 4.84 -5.53 2.48
CA ARG A 208 3.50 -5.18 1.96
C ARG A 208 2.69 -4.61 3.10
N CYS A 209 2.11 -3.44 2.89
CA CYS A 209 1.32 -2.81 3.94
C CYS A 209 0.16 -1.97 3.40
N THR A 210 -0.86 -1.84 4.24
CA THR A 210 -1.97 -0.90 4.08
C THR A 210 -1.90 0.08 5.25
N PRO A 211 -1.23 1.22 5.09
CA PRO A 211 -0.79 2.04 6.23
C PRO A 211 -1.92 2.67 7.05
N TYR A 212 -3.06 2.92 6.40
CA TYR A 212 -4.23 3.53 7.05
C TYR A 212 -5.09 2.45 7.73
N TRP A 213 -5.06 2.41 9.05
CA TRP A 213 -5.66 1.32 9.84
C TRP A 213 -7.17 1.07 9.59
N PRO A 214 -8.04 2.05 9.27
CA PRO A 214 -9.44 1.76 8.93
C PRO A 214 -9.56 0.90 7.67
N HIS A 215 -8.61 1.01 6.73
CA HIS A 215 -8.56 0.11 5.57
C HIS A 215 -8.25 -1.34 6.00
N SER A 216 -7.49 -1.56 7.07
CA SER A 216 -7.27 -2.91 7.61
C SER A 216 -8.55 -3.53 8.15
N ILE A 217 -9.48 -2.73 8.70
CA ILE A 217 -10.80 -3.21 9.14
C ILE A 217 -11.62 -3.63 7.93
N LEU A 218 -11.64 -2.81 6.87
CA LEU A 218 -12.33 -3.17 5.63
C LEU A 218 -11.82 -4.49 5.06
N TRP A 219 -10.49 -4.67 5.02
CA TRP A 219 -9.89 -5.93 4.61
C TRP A 219 -10.28 -7.09 5.53
N GLY A 220 -10.24 -6.90 6.84
CA GLY A 220 -10.66 -7.93 7.80
C GLY A 220 -12.12 -8.38 7.60
N LEU A 221 -13.02 -7.42 7.34
CA LEU A 221 -14.42 -7.71 7.02
C LEU A 221 -14.55 -8.43 5.67
N ALA A 222 -13.85 -7.96 4.64
CA ALA A 222 -13.85 -8.59 3.33
C ALA A 222 -13.35 -10.04 3.40
N TYR A 223 -12.25 -10.30 4.12
CA TYR A 223 -11.70 -11.65 4.31
C TYR A 223 -12.60 -12.57 5.14
N SER A 224 -13.57 -12.02 5.87
CA SER A 224 -14.55 -12.81 6.63
C SER A 224 -15.73 -13.26 5.78
N LEU A 225 -15.89 -12.71 4.57
CA LEU A 225 -16.96 -13.05 3.64
C LEU A 225 -16.47 -14.04 2.58
N PRO A 226 -17.37 -14.87 2.01
CA PRO A 226 -17.04 -15.68 0.85
C PRO A 226 -16.58 -14.82 -0.34
N GLU A 227 -15.58 -15.29 -1.09
CA GLU A 227 -14.96 -14.54 -2.20
C GLU A 227 -15.99 -14.04 -3.22
N TYR A 228 -16.97 -14.88 -3.60
CA TYR A 228 -18.01 -14.50 -4.56
C TYR A 228 -18.86 -13.30 -4.10
N VAL A 229 -19.04 -13.11 -2.78
CA VAL A 229 -19.77 -11.95 -2.23
C VAL A 229 -18.94 -10.69 -2.38
N VAL A 230 -17.65 -10.79 -2.05
CA VAL A 230 -16.69 -9.69 -2.16
C VAL A 230 -16.53 -9.27 -3.62
N ASP A 231 -16.40 -10.23 -4.53
CA ASP A 231 -16.28 -9.99 -5.97
C ASP A 231 -17.54 -9.35 -6.56
N ALA A 232 -18.73 -9.85 -6.20
CA ALA A 232 -19.98 -9.27 -6.65
C ALA A 232 -20.14 -7.82 -6.16
N TRP A 233 -19.73 -7.53 -4.93
CA TRP A 233 -19.74 -6.18 -4.37
C TRP A 233 -18.76 -5.25 -5.09
N HIS A 234 -17.51 -5.68 -5.29
CA HIS A 234 -16.50 -4.94 -6.04
C HIS A 234 -16.93 -4.65 -7.47
N LEU A 235 -17.47 -5.65 -8.18
CA LEU A 235 -17.91 -5.48 -9.56
C LEU A 235 -19.05 -4.46 -9.65
N ARG A 236 -20.07 -4.55 -8.78
CA ARG A 236 -21.17 -3.58 -8.73
C ARG A 236 -20.67 -2.16 -8.48
N PHE A 237 -19.70 -2.01 -7.57
CA PHE A 237 -19.09 -0.72 -7.29
C PHE A 237 -18.36 -0.16 -8.51
N CYS A 238 -17.52 -0.96 -9.19
CA CYS A 238 -16.80 -0.57 -10.39
C CYS A 238 -17.75 -0.18 -11.53
N ILE A 239 -18.82 -0.95 -11.77
CA ILE A 239 -19.87 -0.61 -12.75
C ILE A 239 -20.54 0.73 -12.40
N GLY A 240 -20.76 1.01 -11.11
CA GLY A 240 -21.30 2.29 -10.66
C GLY A 240 -20.37 3.48 -10.89
N ILE A 241 -19.05 3.30 -10.72
CA ILE A 241 -18.05 4.32 -11.11
C ILE A 241 -18.07 4.53 -12.61
N ARG A 242 -18.03 3.43 -13.38
CA ARG A 242 -18.06 3.46 -14.84
C ARG A 242 -19.25 4.25 -15.38
N ARG A 243 -20.46 3.93 -14.93
CA ARG A 243 -21.69 4.63 -15.34
C ARG A 243 -21.59 6.13 -15.10
N ARG A 244 -21.05 6.55 -13.95
CA ARG A 244 -20.84 7.97 -13.62
C ARG A 244 -19.77 8.63 -14.51
N GLY A 245 -18.72 7.90 -14.88
CA GLY A 245 -17.69 8.35 -15.81
C GLY A 245 -18.24 8.58 -17.22
N GLN A 246 -18.93 7.58 -17.78
CA GLN A 246 -19.57 7.67 -19.09
C GLN A 246 -20.57 8.83 -19.18
N LEU A 247 -21.40 9.02 -18.14
CA LEU A 247 -22.32 10.17 -18.07
C LEU A 247 -21.60 11.52 -18.06
N LYS A 248 -20.39 11.62 -17.51
CA LYS A 248 -19.59 12.85 -17.57
C LYS A 248 -19.05 13.10 -18.97
N ASP A 249 -18.65 12.05 -19.69
CA ASP A 249 -18.15 12.17 -21.05
C ASP A 249 -19.28 12.56 -22.02
N SER A 250 -20.47 11.95 -21.89
CA SER A 250 -21.63 12.29 -22.73
C SER A 250 -21.99 13.78 -22.62
N ARG A 251 -22.01 14.34 -21.40
CA ARG A 251 -22.30 15.77 -21.16
C ARG A 251 -21.23 16.74 -21.67
N LYS A 252 -20.03 16.28 -22.00
CA LYS A 252 -18.98 17.13 -22.60
C LYS A 252 -19.09 17.19 -24.13
N ASN A 253 -19.79 16.22 -24.71
CA ASN A 253 -19.97 16.08 -26.15
C ASN A 253 -21.33 16.64 -26.63
N GLU A 254 -22.14 17.16 -25.70
CA GLU A 254 -23.34 17.98 -25.91
C GLU A 254 -22.98 19.46 -25.82
#